data_AF-A0A523JQG6-F1
#
_entry.id   AF-A0A523JQG6-F1
#
_cell.length_a   1.000
_cell.length_b   1.000
_cell.length_c   1.000
_cell.angle_alpha   90.00
_cell.angle_beta   90.00
_cell.angle_gamma   90.00
#
_symmetry.space_group_name_H-M   'P 1'
#
loop_
_entity.id
_entity.type
_entity.pdbx_description
1 polymer ?
#
loop_
_entity_poly.entity_id
_entity_poly.type
_entity_poly.pdbx_seq_one_letter_code
_entity_poly.pdbx_strand_id
1 'polypeptide(L)'
;SHLEWVRPGLSLYGVSPVAGKTGQDLGLRPVMRFSTWLLATRNLVAGDTVGYGCRWRAARPTRLGIAACGYGDGYPWALPEGTPLRVNGKHARLAGRVSMDMIAFDLGADSDARIGDEVLLWGETELPVEEIAAAAQSIPYELLCRVSERVSREIVTSQAPIR
;
A
#
# COMPACT_ATOMS: atom_id res chain seq x y z
N SER A 1 12.43 -18.17 -28.43
CA SER A 1 13.31 -19.18 -27.81
C SER A 1 14.18 -18.50 -26.78
N HIS A 2 14.44 -19.14 -25.64
CA HIS A 2 15.44 -18.66 -24.68
C HIS A 2 16.83 -19.14 -25.12
N LEU A 3 17.87 -18.37 -24.78
CA LEU A 3 19.29 -18.75 -25.00
C LEU A 3 19.84 -19.47 -23.75
N GLU A 4 21.16 -19.49 -23.59
CA GLU A 4 21.87 -20.18 -22.49
C GLU A 4 21.64 -19.54 -21.11
N TRP A 5 21.43 -18.21 -21.06
CA TRP A 5 21.27 -17.46 -19.83
C TRP A 5 20.02 -16.59 -19.86
N VAL A 6 19.26 -16.61 -18.76
CA VAL A 6 18.16 -15.68 -18.48
C VAL A 6 18.53 -14.79 -17.31
N ARG A 7 17.97 -13.57 -17.26
CA ARG A 7 18.26 -12.57 -16.23
C ARG A 7 16.96 -12.09 -15.57
N PRO A 8 16.26 -12.96 -14.82
CA PRO A 8 15.05 -12.57 -14.14
C PRO A 8 15.37 -11.52 -13.07
N GLY A 9 14.61 -10.44 -13.07
CA GLY A 9 14.71 -9.35 -12.08
C GLY A 9 13.44 -9.33 -11.23
N LEU A 10 12.49 -8.47 -11.61
CA LEU A 10 11.22 -8.23 -10.92
C LEU A 10 10.45 -9.51 -10.56
N SER A 11 10.43 -10.48 -11.48
CA SER A 11 9.74 -11.75 -11.27
C SER A 11 10.31 -12.59 -10.12
N LEU A 12 11.61 -12.42 -9.78
CA LEU A 12 12.20 -13.05 -8.59
C LEU A 12 11.62 -12.51 -7.28
N TYR A 13 11.07 -11.29 -7.31
CA TYR A 13 10.44 -10.63 -6.15
C TYR A 13 8.92 -10.82 -6.11
N GLY A 14 8.39 -11.69 -6.97
CA GLY A 14 6.97 -11.99 -6.99
C GLY A 14 6.11 -11.01 -7.77
N VAL A 15 6.72 -10.17 -8.60
CA VAL A 15 6.07 -9.03 -9.24
C VAL A 15 6.11 -9.17 -10.76
N SER A 16 5.01 -8.85 -11.43
CA SER A 16 4.88 -9.01 -12.87
C SER A 16 5.78 -8.03 -13.65
N PRO A 17 6.59 -8.53 -14.60
CA PRO A 17 7.25 -7.67 -15.58
C PRO A 17 6.35 -7.33 -16.79
N VAL A 18 5.11 -7.83 -16.82
CA VAL A 18 4.17 -7.67 -17.94
C VAL A 18 3.12 -6.63 -17.58
N ALA A 19 2.98 -5.60 -18.43
CA ALA A 19 1.99 -4.55 -18.24
C ALA A 19 0.57 -5.13 -18.20
N GLY A 20 -0.26 -4.63 -17.27
CA GLY A 20 -1.65 -5.07 -17.09
C GLY A 20 -1.82 -6.45 -16.46
N LYS A 21 -0.74 -7.09 -15.99
CA LYS A 21 -0.78 -8.33 -15.20
C LYS A 21 -0.14 -8.10 -13.85
N THR A 22 -0.64 -8.82 -12.86
CA THR A 22 -0.07 -8.94 -11.51
C THR A 22 0.83 -10.17 -11.43
N GLY A 23 1.65 -10.24 -10.38
CA GLY A 23 2.42 -11.45 -10.07
C GLY A 23 1.54 -12.70 -10.00
N GLN A 24 0.35 -12.57 -9.41
CA GLN A 24 -0.60 -13.68 -9.29
C GLN A 24 -1.03 -14.25 -10.66
N ASP A 25 -1.28 -13.38 -11.65
CA ASP A 25 -1.64 -13.81 -13.02
C ASP A 25 -0.54 -14.64 -13.70
N LEU A 26 0.68 -14.57 -13.18
CA LEU A 26 1.85 -15.30 -13.65
C LEU A 26 2.27 -16.43 -12.70
N GLY A 27 1.47 -16.72 -11.67
CA GLY A 27 1.80 -17.73 -10.64
C GLY A 27 2.95 -17.33 -9.72
N LEU A 28 3.27 -16.04 -9.64
CA LEU A 28 4.32 -15.50 -8.79
C LEU A 28 3.75 -15.15 -7.41
N ARG A 29 4.59 -15.29 -6.39
CA ARG A 29 4.26 -14.95 -5.00
C ARG A 29 5.01 -13.70 -4.56
N PRO A 30 4.33 -12.63 -4.13
CA PRO A 30 4.98 -11.42 -3.61
C PRO A 30 5.99 -11.74 -2.49
N VAL A 31 7.18 -11.16 -2.58
CA VAL A 31 8.26 -11.34 -1.58
C VAL A 31 8.27 -10.21 -0.55
N MET A 32 7.97 -8.98 -0.96
CA MET A 32 7.96 -7.82 -0.08
C MET A 32 6.54 -7.52 0.41
N ARG A 33 6.34 -7.56 1.73
CA ARG A 33 5.21 -6.95 2.43
C ARG A 33 5.63 -5.57 2.93
N PHE A 34 4.87 -4.53 2.59
CA PHE A 34 5.05 -3.20 3.17
C PHE A 34 3.82 -2.80 3.96
N SER A 35 3.95 -2.77 5.27
CA SER A 35 2.88 -2.45 6.20
C SER A 35 3.36 -1.52 7.31
N THR A 36 2.41 -0.92 8.00
CA THR A 36 2.59 -0.03 9.15
C THR A 36 1.41 -0.22 10.12
N TRP A 37 1.21 0.70 11.05
CA TRP A 37 0.21 0.61 12.11
C TRP A 37 -0.75 1.79 12.07
N LEU A 38 -2.01 1.53 12.41
CA LEU A 38 -3.01 2.57 12.65
C LEU A 38 -2.65 3.33 13.93
N LEU A 39 -2.28 4.60 13.80
CA LEU A 39 -1.89 5.47 14.91
C LEU A 39 -3.07 6.13 15.61
N ALA A 40 -4.08 6.54 14.84
CA ALA A 40 -5.20 7.29 15.36
C ALA A 40 -6.44 7.09 14.49
N THR A 41 -7.61 7.32 15.11
CA THR A 41 -8.87 7.42 14.39
C THR A 41 -9.62 8.67 14.79
N ARG A 42 -10.36 9.26 13.85
CA ARG A 42 -11.25 10.40 14.10
C ARG A 42 -12.59 10.19 13.42
N ASN A 43 -13.67 10.54 14.11
CA ASN A 43 -14.99 10.59 13.48
C ASN A 43 -15.12 11.92 12.74
N LEU A 44 -15.56 11.85 11.48
CA LEU A 44 -15.81 12.99 10.62
C LEU A 44 -17.29 13.08 10.30
N VAL A 45 -17.79 14.30 10.18
CA VAL A 45 -19.13 14.58 9.65
C VAL A 45 -19.05 14.93 8.17
N ALA A 46 -20.19 14.89 7.48
CA ALA A 46 -20.26 15.31 6.09
C ALA A 46 -19.79 16.76 5.95
N GLY A 47 -18.92 17.03 4.97
CA GLY A 47 -18.35 18.34 4.73
C GLY A 47 -16.95 18.54 5.32
N ASP A 48 -16.52 17.74 6.31
CA ASP A 48 -15.15 17.80 6.83
C ASP A 48 -14.13 17.52 5.74
N THR A 49 -12.97 18.18 5.81
CA THR A 49 -11.88 18.04 4.83
C THR A 49 -10.62 17.47 5.48
N VAL A 50 -9.84 16.72 4.70
CA VAL A 50 -8.64 16.02 5.21
C VAL A 50 -7.39 16.39 4.42
N GLY A 51 -6.30 16.60 5.16
CA GLY A 51 -4.94 16.74 4.61
C GLY A 51 -4.67 18.08 3.93
N TYR A 52 -3.47 18.18 3.37
CA TYR A 52 -2.97 19.41 2.75
C TYR A 52 -3.80 19.83 1.53
N GLY A 53 -4.22 21.10 1.54
CA GLY A 53 -5.02 21.69 0.46
C GLY A 53 -6.48 21.23 0.46
N CYS A 54 -6.93 20.51 1.50
CA CYS A 54 -8.35 20.16 1.72
C CYS A 54 -9.04 19.53 0.50
N ARG A 55 -8.30 18.69 -0.25
CA ARG A 55 -8.79 18.12 -1.52
C ARG A 55 -9.85 17.04 -1.30
N TRP A 56 -9.65 16.20 -0.29
CA TRP A 56 -10.63 15.18 0.09
C TRP A 56 -11.65 15.79 1.06
N ARG A 57 -12.93 15.50 0.79
CA ARG A 57 -14.06 15.93 1.61
C ARG A 57 -14.94 14.74 1.94
N ALA A 58 -15.30 14.59 3.22
CA ALA A 58 -16.21 13.57 3.67
C ALA A 58 -17.60 13.79 3.05
N ALA A 59 -18.04 12.86 2.19
CA ALA A 59 -19.35 12.90 1.57
C ALA A 59 -20.48 12.50 2.55
N ARG A 60 -20.12 11.78 3.60
CA ARG A 60 -21.02 11.25 4.63
C ARG A 60 -20.28 11.18 5.97
N PRO A 61 -21.00 11.03 7.11
CA PRO A 61 -20.37 10.65 8.35
C PRO A 61 -19.51 9.41 8.15
N THR A 62 -18.25 9.48 8.58
CA THR A 62 -17.31 8.38 8.41
C THR A 62 -16.24 8.39 9.50
N ARG A 63 -15.45 7.34 9.55
CA ARG A 63 -14.29 7.22 10.44
C ARG A 63 -13.01 7.34 9.61
N LEU A 64 -12.17 8.31 9.95
CA LEU A 64 -10.86 8.50 9.37
C LEU A 64 -9.82 7.72 10.19
N GLY A 65 -8.92 7.02 9.51
CA GLY A 65 -7.70 6.45 10.08
C GLY A 65 -6.46 7.24 9.69
N ILE A 66 -5.46 7.25 10.57
CA ILE A 66 -4.12 7.83 10.34
C ILE A 66 -3.08 6.74 10.57
N ALA A 67 -2.16 6.52 9.63
CA ALA A 67 -1.08 5.54 9.78
C ALA A 67 0.31 6.15 9.73
N ALA A 68 1.28 5.46 10.36
CA ALA A 68 2.69 5.84 10.46
C ALA A 68 3.48 5.51 9.18
N CYS A 69 3.13 6.14 8.07
CA CYS A 69 3.90 6.02 6.83
C CYS A 69 3.67 7.25 5.97
N GLY A 70 4.69 7.71 5.27
CA GLY A 70 4.56 8.73 4.26
C GLY A 70 5.66 8.67 3.20
N TYR A 71 5.83 9.75 2.46
CA TYR A 71 6.83 9.80 1.39
C TYR A 71 8.28 9.79 1.90
N GLY A 72 8.52 10.11 3.16
CA GLY A 72 9.83 9.95 3.81
C GLY A 72 10.23 8.48 3.98
N ASP A 73 9.27 7.57 4.00
CA ASP A 73 9.47 6.12 4.11
C ASP A 73 9.58 5.44 2.73
N GLY A 74 9.34 6.19 1.66
CA GLY A 74 9.31 5.70 0.28
C GLY A 74 7.91 5.50 -0.30
N TYR A 75 6.84 5.77 0.46
CA TYR A 75 5.48 5.69 -0.07
C TYR A 75 5.24 6.80 -1.11
N PRO A 76 4.64 6.54 -2.28
CA PRO A 76 4.57 7.56 -3.33
C PRO A 76 3.78 8.80 -2.90
N TRP A 77 4.39 9.98 -3.00
CA TRP A 77 3.74 11.24 -2.65
C TRP A 77 2.53 11.55 -3.55
N ALA A 78 2.63 11.22 -4.83
CA ALA A 78 1.66 11.56 -5.86
C ALA A 78 0.55 10.51 -6.03
N LEU A 79 0.07 9.92 -4.92
CA LEU A 79 -1.08 9.02 -4.97
C LEU A 79 -2.39 9.79 -5.03
N PRO A 80 -3.34 9.37 -5.88
CA PRO A 80 -4.67 9.94 -5.91
C PRO A 80 -5.47 9.54 -4.65
N GLU A 81 -6.51 10.33 -4.37
CA GLU A 81 -7.54 9.92 -3.43
C GLU A 81 -8.20 8.62 -3.91
N GLY A 82 -8.57 7.74 -2.99
CA GLY A 82 -9.18 6.47 -3.36
C GLY A 82 -8.20 5.32 -3.58
N THR A 83 -6.88 5.57 -3.59
CA THR A 83 -5.85 4.52 -3.65
C THR A 83 -6.11 3.49 -2.55
N PRO A 84 -6.13 2.19 -2.90
CA PRO A 84 -6.47 1.13 -1.95
C PRO A 84 -5.36 0.91 -0.93
N LEU A 85 -5.77 0.49 0.26
CA LEU A 85 -4.94 -0.11 1.29
C LEU A 85 -5.80 -1.07 2.12
N ARG A 86 -5.18 -1.89 2.97
CA ARG A 86 -5.94 -2.78 3.87
C ARG A 86 -5.64 -2.48 5.33
N VAL A 87 -6.67 -2.47 6.17
CA VAL A 87 -6.56 -2.32 7.62
C VAL A 87 -7.12 -3.58 8.26
N ASN A 88 -6.29 -4.33 8.98
CA ASN A 88 -6.66 -5.62 9.57
C ASN A 88 -7.40 -6.55 8.55
N GLY A 89 -6.85 -6.64 7.33
CA GLY A 89 -7.42 -7.41 6.22
C GLY A 89 -8.65 -6.81 5.52
N LYS A 90 -9.20 -5.68 5.99
CA LYS A 90 -10.37 -5.02 5.37
C LYS A 90 -9.95 -3.88 4.46
N HIS A 91 -10.69 -3.67 3.37
CA HIS A 91 -10.39 -2.61 2.41
C HIS A 91 -10.63 -1.21 3.01
N ALA A 92 -9.70 -0.31 2.78
CA ALA A 92 -9.79 1.11 3.06
C ALA A 92 -9.22 1.91 1.88
N ARG A 93 -9.39 3.23 1.89
CA ARG A 93 -8.98 4.10 0.78
C ARG A 93 -8.31 5.37 1.26
N LEU A 94 -7.23 5.76 0.61
CA LEU A 94 -6.53 7.02 0.89
C LEU A 94 -7.49 8.21 0.84
N ALA A 95 -7.44 9.05 1.87
CA ALA A 95 -8.27 10.23 2.06
C ALA A 95 -7.37 11.46 2.22
N GLY A 96 -7.19 12.21 1.13
CA GLY A 96 -6.31 13.37 1.07
C GLY A 96 -4.90 13.02 0.59
N ARG A 97 -3.94 13.92 0.82
CA ARG A 97 -2.55 13.78 0.36
C ARG A 97 -1.69 12.94 1.30
N VAL A 98 -0.74 12.22 0.73
CA VAL A 98 0.37 11.60 1.46
C VAL A 98 1.27 12.71 2.04
N SER A 99 1.50 12.66 3.35
CA SER A 99 2.42 13.57 4.06
C SER A 99 3.81 12.93 4.18
N MET A 100 4.77 13.61 4.81
CA MET A 100 6.14 13.07 4.94
C MET A 100 6.17 11.77 5.74
N ASP A 101 5.43 11.73 6.86
CA ASP A 101 5.49 10.62 7.82
C ASP A 101 4.10 10.01 8.12
N MET A 102 3.04 10.51 7.48
CA MET A 102 1.67 10.07 7.72
C MET A 102 0.81 10.03 6.46
N ILE A 103 -0.10 9.05 6.43
CA ILE A 103 -1.22 8.97 5.51
C ILE A 103 -2.54 8.95 6.27
N ALA A 104 -3.58 9.47 5.63
CA ALA A 104 -4.94 9.40 6.11
C ALA A 104 -5.80 8.57 5.14
N PHE A 105 -6.80 7.87 5.68
CA PHE A 105 -7.68 7.01 4.89
C PHE A 105 -9.06 6.89 5.51
N ASP A 106 -10.06 6.73 4.64
CA ASP A 106 -11.43 6.48 5.03
C ASP A 106 -11.59 5.00 5.41
N LEU A 107 -11.93 4.75 6.67
CA LEU A 107 -12.23 3.44 7.23
C LEU A 107 -13.70 3.04 7.03
N GLY A 108 -14.57 4.01 6.78
CA GLY A 108 -16.02 3.84 6.78
C GLY A 108 -16.66 4.02 8.16
N ALA A 109 -17.93 4.45 8.17
CA ALA A 109 -18.70 4.75 9.38
C ALA A 109 -18.76 3.58 10.39
N ASP A 110 -18.92 2.35 9.89
CA ASP A 110 -19.11 1.15 10.72
C ASP A 110 -17.80 0.40 10.99
N SER A 111 -16.65 1.05 10.79
CA SER A 111 -15.35 0.41 10.99
C SER A 111 -15.10 0.06 12.45
N ASP A 112 -14.74 -1.20 12.68
CA ASP A 112 -14.29 -1.76 13.95
C ASP A 112 -12.77 -1.64 14.16
N ALA A 113 -12.05 -1.00 13.24
CA ALA A 113 -10.59 -0.86 13.31
C ALA A 113 -10.14 -0.18 14.61
N ARG A 114 -9.01 -0.64 15.15
CA ARG A 114 -8.46 -0.19 16.43
C ARG A 114 -7.06 0.36 16.23
N ILE A 115 -6.69 1.33 17.06
CA ILE A 115 -5.32 1.83 17.12
C ILE A 115 -4.40 0.63 17.40
N GLY A 116 -3.32 0.52 16.64
CA GLY A 116 -2.42 -0.63 16.64
C GLY A 116 -2.78 -1.73 15.64
N ASP A 117 -3.90 -1.65 14.93
CA ASP A 117 -4.19 -2.57 13.83
C ASP A 117 -3.18 -2.37 12.69
N GLU A 118 -2.83 -3.47 12.04
CA GLU A 118 -1.94 -3.44 10.88
C GLU A 118 -2.62 -2.72 9.70
N VAL A 119 -1.84 -1.88 9.02
CA VAL A 119 -2.18 -1.22 7.78
C VAL A 119 -1.24 -1.70 6.68
N LEU A 120 -1.75 -2.52 5.77
CA LEU A 120 -1.02 -3.00 4.60
C LEU A 120 -1.09 -1.97 3.46
N LEU A 121 0.07 -1.62 2.92
CA LEU A 121 0.25 -0.68 1.83
C LEU A 121 0.48 -1.38 0.49
N TRP A 122 1.18 -2.52 0.49
CA TRP A 122 1.23 -3.49 -0.60
C TRP A 122 1.88 -4.80 -0.13
N GLY A 123 1.82 -5.83 -0.98
CA GLY A 123 2.63 -7.05 -0.84
C GLY A 123 1.83 -8.31 -0.55
N GLU A 124 0.51 -8.24 -0.70
CA GLU A 124 -0.36 -9.42 -0.75
C GLU A 124 -1.00 -9.55 -2.11
N THR A 125 -1.65 -10.68 -2.34
CA THR A 125 -2.38 -10.94 -3.58
C THR A 125 -3.55 -9.95 -3.75
N GLU A 126 -4.19 -9.58 -2.64
CA GLU A 126 -5.31 -8.66 -2.58
C GLU A 126 -4.88 -7.18 -2.59
N LEU A 127 -3.58 -6.91 -2.50
CA LEU A 127 -3.02 -5.56 -2.64
C LEU A 127 -1.62 -5.63 -3.28
N PRO A 128 -1.55 -5.96 -4.57
CA PRO A 128 -0.28 -6.10 -5.28
C PRO A 128 0.37 -4.74 -5.49
N VAL A 129 1.71 -4.69 -5.46
CA VAL A 129 2.46 -3.43 -5.67
C VAL A 129 2.22 -2.85 -7.07
N GLU A 130 1.87 -3.69 -8.04
CA GLU A 130 1.48 -3.30 -9.40
C GLU A 130 0.27 -2.37 -9.42
N GLU A 131 -0.71 -2.58 -8.55
CA GLU A 131 -1.89 -1.71 -8.44
C GLU A 131 -1.51 -0.33 -7.88
N ILE A 132 -0.65 -0.30 -6.86
CA ILE A 132 -0.17 0.96 -6.27
C ILE A 132 0.72 1.72 -7.25
N ALA A 133 1.58 1.01 -7.99
CA ALA A 133 2.42 1.60 -9.02
C ALA A 133 1.57 2.24 -10.13
N ALA A 134 0.52 1.54 -10.59
CA ALA A 134 -0.41 2.08 -11.57
C ALA A 134 -1.13 3.34 -11.04
N ALA A 135 -1.59 3.32 -9.79
CA ALA A 135 -2.21 4.49 -9.15
C ALA A 135 -1.25 5.67 -9.03
N ALA A 136 0.03 5.40 -8.77
CA ALA A 136 1.10 6.40 -8.71
C ALA A 136 1.60 6.86 -10.10
N GLN A 137 1.04 6.34 -11.19
CA GLN A 137 1.53 6.56 -12.57
C GLN A 137 3.03 6.23 -12.73
N SER A 138 3.45 5.15 -12.08
CA SER A 138 4.84 4.70 -11.96
C SER A 138 4.94 3.20 -12.32
N ILE A 139 6.10 2.59 -12.05
CA ILE A 139 6.38 1.18 -12.25
C ILE A 139 6.70 0.50 -10.92
N PRO A 140 6.42 -0.81 -10.76
CA PRO A 140 6.66 -1.52 -9.50
C PRO A 140 8.11 -1.44 -9.01
N TYR A 141 9.09 -1.46 -9.92
CA TYR A 141 10.51 -1.30 -9.59
C TYR A 141 10.77 -0.03 -8.79
N GLU A 142 10.15 1.09 -9.17
CA GLU A 142 10.36 2.35 -8.49
C GLU A 142 9.86 2.28 -7.05
N LEU A 143 8.67 1.73 -6.82
CA LEU A 143 8.10 1.60 -5.48
C LEU A 143 8.96 0.70 -4.58
N LEU A 144 9.38 -0.46 -5.10
CA LEU A 144 10.20 -1.41 -4.34
C LEU A 144 11.58 -0.84 -3.99
N CYS A 145 12.20 -0.10 -4.92
CA CYS A 145 13.53 0.49 -4.72
C CYS A 145 13.52 1.76 -3.87
N ARG A 146 12.39 2.47 -3.76
CA ARG A 146 12.29 3.74 -3.03
C ARG A 146 12.02 3.60 -1.53
N VAL A 147 11.76 2.38 -1.03
CA VAL A 147 11.62 2.11 0.41
C VAL A 147 12.89 2.56 1.13
N SER A 148 12.74 3.58 1.98
CA SER A 148 13.87 4.31 2.55
C SER A 148 14.53 3.56 3.71
N GLU A 149 15.66 4.08 4.18
CA GLU A 149 16.38 3.53 5.34
C GLU A 149 15.62 3.70 6.67
N ARG A 150 14.59 4.56 6.72
CA ARG A 150 13.73 4.71 7.91
C ARG A 150 12.89 3.47 8.19
N VAL A 151 12.65 2.67 7.15
CA VAL A 151 11.79 1.49 7.22
C VAL A 151 12.59 0.31 7.77
N SER A 152 12.14 -0.23 8.91
CA SER A 152 12.68 -1.48 9.44
C SER A 152 12.39 -2.64 8.49
N ARG A 153 13.37 -3.52 8.31
CA ARG A 153 13.26 -4.69 7.44
C ARG A 153 13.38 -5.96 8.27
N GLU A 154 12.35 -6.79 8.18
CA GLU A 154 12.33 -8.11 8.80
C GLU A 154 12.37 -9.18 7.71
N ILE A 155 13.31 -10.12 7.83
CA ILE A 155 13.41 -11.27 6.92
C ILE A 155 12.64 -12.42 7.54
N VAL A 156 11.42 -12.65 7.05
CA VAL A 156 10.59 -13.76 7.48
C VAL A 156 10.92 -14.98 6.63
N THR A 157 11.52 -16.00 7.24
CA THR A 157 11.75 -17.28 6.54
C THR A 157 10.48 -18.11 6.64
N SER A 158 9.74 -18.27 5.55
CA SER A 158 8.61 -19.22 5.57
C SER A 158 9.16 -20.64 5.65
N GLN A 159 8.98 -21.33 6.78
CA GLN A 159 9.11 -22.78 6.87
C GLN A 159 7.92 -23.45 6.16
N ALA A 160 7.92 -23.44 4.83
CA ALA A 160 7.08 -24.33 4.05
C ALA A 160 7.90 -24.80 2.85
N PRO A 161 8.16 -26.12 2.71
CA PRO A 161 8.95 -26.62 1.61
C PRO A 161 8.26 -26.29 0.28
N ILE A 162 9.05 -25.82 -0.68
CA ILE A 162 8.67 -25.78 -2.09
C ILE A 162 8.44 -27.24 -2.50
N ARG A 163 7.18 -27.62 -2.75
CA ARG A 163 6.85 -28.90 -3.38
C ARG A 163 6.96 -28.77 -4.90
#